data_AF-A0A1H6AF83-F1
#
_entry.id   AF-A0A1H6AF83-F1
#
_cell.length_a   1.000
_cell.length_b   1.000
_cell.length_c   1.000
_cell.angle_alpha   90.00
_cell.angle_beta   90.00
_cell.angle_gamma   90.00
#
_symmetry.space_group_name_H-M   'P 1'
#
loop_
_entity.id
_entity.type
_entity.pdbx_description
1 polymer ?
#
loop_
_entity_poly.entity_id
_entity_poly.type
_entity_poly.pdbx_seq_one_letter_code
_entity_poly.pdbx_strand_id
1 'polypeptide(L)'
;MRNGDRAGYISAAYYGILCFLLAAVLLDFLGDLLPFGAKHIARNSEGLTAAIIVGLWVQFARPRLHGSRWEWPLTAAASLGFLTVALVFYHAGSWPTRVTTLNETLFALVAVIPFVQASRRRPRPALAVSGLVLAVILVGQGIDLVTNMAETLAILLLVPIGLDFIDRGILDPDGPTRRAVRYGWYLFLIVAPVAFHVLQYRMDSTGWLGDIVQYGVRLNEAFIFMLLFEVYFTFGLGRAGKPAERGRPRPAAVTDLRSPA
;
A
#
# COMPACT_ATOMS: atom_id res chain seq x y z
N MET A 1 27.67 -8.58 13.20
CA MET A 1 26.39 -7.87 13.41
C MET A 1 25.32 -8.90 13.73
N ARG A 2 24.56 -8.72 14.82
CA ARG A 2 23.41 -9.59 15.12
C ARG A 2 22.33 -9.34 14.07
N ASN A 3 21.54 -10.34 13.72
CA ASN A 3 20.47 -10.20 12.71
C ASN A 3 19.49 -9.03 13.01
N GLY A 4 19.35 -8.63 14.29
CA GLY A 4 18.58 -7.46 14.70
C GLY A 4 19.16 -6.13 14.23
N ASP A 5 20.49 -5.96 14.22
CA ASP A 5 21.14 -4.69 13.86
C ASP A 5 20.90 -4.37 12.38
N ARG A 6 21.04 -5.37 11.51
CA ARG A 6 20.84 -5.22 10.06
C ARG A 6 19.41 -4.79 9.71
N ALA A 7 18.40 -5.42 10.33
CA ALA A 7 17.01 -5.05 10.11
C ALA A 7 16.72 -3.62 10.58
N GLY A 8 17.34 -3.18 11.68
CA GLY A 8 17.28 -1.80 12.16
C GLY A 8 17.81 -0.81 11.13
N TYR A 9 19.02 -1.03 10.60
CA TYR A 9 19.62 -0.14 9.58
C TYR A 9 18.80 -0.09 8.29
N ILE A 10 18.30 -1.24 7.81
CA ILE A 10 17.46 -1.28 6.60
C ILE A 10 16.16 -0.50 6.83
N SER A 11 15.54 -0.64 8.01
CA SER A 11 14.34 0.12 8.36
C SER A 11 14.62 1.63 8.42
N ALA A 12 15.70 2.02 9.09
CA ALA A 12 16.10 3.42 9.19
C ALA A 12 16.41 4.02 7.81
N ALA A 13 17.11 3.29 6.94
CA ALA A 13 17.38 3.71 5.58
C ALA A 13 16.09 3.85 4.76
N TYR A 14 15.19 2.85 4.81
CA TYR A 14 13.92 2.89 4.09
C TYR A 14 13.07 4.10 4.49
N TYR A 15 12.74 4.26 5.78
CA TYR A 15 11.91 5.39 6.22
C TYR A 15 12.65 6.72 6.09
N GLY A 16 13.96 6.76 6.34
CA GLY A 16 14.77 7.95 6.17
C GLY A 16 14.75 8.46 4.72
N ILE A 17 14.94 7.56 3.74
CA ILE A 17 14.88 7.89 2.32
C ILE A 17 13.47 8.34 1.93
N LEU A 18 12.41 7.62 2.34
CA LEU A 18 11.04 8.02 1.99
C LEU A 18 10.64 9.36 2.62
N CYS A 19 10.99 9.61 3.89
CA CYS A 19 10.72 10.89 4.54
C CYS A 19 11.51 12.03 3.88
N PHE A 20 12.77 11.79 3.50
CA PHE A 20 13.57 12.76 2.77
C PHE A 20 12.96 13.08 1.40
N LEU A 21 12.57 12.06 0.63
CA LEU A 21 11.92 12.23 -0.67
C LEU A 21 10.58 12.97 -0.53
N LEU A 22 9.75 12.60 0.44
CA LEU A 22 8.48 13.26 0.70
C LEU A 22 8.70 14.73 1.08
N ALA A 23 9.65 15.03 1.96
CA ALA A 23 10.00 16.41 2.31
C ALA A 23 10.50 17.20 1.09
N ALA A 24 11.35 16.60 0.24
CA ALA A 24 11.85 17.24 -0.97
C ALA A 24 10.74 17.53 -2.00
N VAL A 25 9.73 16.66 -2.10
CA VAL A 25 8.52 16.89 -2.91
C VAL A 25 7.66 18.01 -2.33
N LEU A 26 7.38 17.98 -1.02
CA LEU A 26 6.52 18.97 -0.37
C LEU A 26 7.13 20.38 -0.36
N LEU A 27 8.46 20.47 -0.27
CA LEU A 27 9.21 21.73 -0.32
C LEU A 27 9.52 22.22 -1.75
N ASP A 28 9.07 21.52 -2.79
CA ASP A 28 9.39 21.78 -4.20
C ASP A 28 10.88 21.77 -4.56
N PHE A 29 11.74 21.24 -3.68
CA PHE A 29 13.19 21.20 -3.91
C PHE A 29 13.55 20.40 -5.17
N LEU A 30 12.79 19.35 -5.47
CA LEU A 30 12.98 18.55 -6.68
C LEU A 30 12.53 19.28 -7.95
N GLY A 31 11.60 20.25 -7.86
CA GLY A 31 11.13 21.01 -9.01
C GLY A 31 12.22 21.89 -9.63
N ASP A 32 13.14 22.39 -8.79
CA ASP A 32 14.28 23.22 -9.20
C ASP A 32 15.45 22.40 -9.75
N LEU A 33 15.62 21.16 -9.27
CA LEU A 33 16.72 20.27 -9.65
C LEU A 33 16.42 19.44 -10.91
N LEU A 34 15.16 19.07 -11.13
CA LEU A 34 14.79 18.11 -12.16
C LEU A 34 14.46 18.78 -13.50
N PRO A 35 14.92 18.20 -14.63
CA PRO A 35 14.54 18.67 -15.96
C PRO A 35 13.04 18.51 -16.19
N PHE A 36 12.49 19.28 -17.14
CA PHE A 36 11.03 19.39 -17.38
C PHE A 36 10.27 18.04 -17.42
N GLY A 37 10.85 16.99 -17.99
CA GLY A 37 10.23 15.67 -18.08
C GLY A 37 10.13 14.89 -16.76
N ALA A 38 10.93 15.23 -15.74
CA ALA A 38 10.92 14.57 -14.44
C ALA A 38 10.06 15.30 -13.39
N LYS A 39 9.44 16.42 -13.75
CA LYS A 39 8.55 17.19 -12.86
C LYS A 39 7.31 16.42 -12.41
N HIS A 40 6.89 15.40 -13.16
CA HIS A 40 5.81 14.50 -12.73
C HIS A 40 6.20 13.67 -11.50
N ILE A 41 7.47 13.28 -11.39
CA ILE A 41 7.99 12.55 -10.22
C ILE A 41 8.02 13.47 -8.99
N ALA A 42 8.31 14.76 -9.19
CA ALA A 42 8.34 15.79 -8.14
C ALA A 42 6.96 16.11 -7.55
N ARG A 43 5.88 15.47 -8.00
CA ARG A 43 4.52 15.62 -7.46
C ARG A 43 4.05 14.37 -6.70
N ASN A 44 4.85 13.32 -6.68
CA ASN A 44 4.49 12.02 -6.11
C ASN A 44 4.63 12.01 -4.58
N SER A 45 3.67 12.61 -3.89
CA SER A 45 3.66 12.72 -2.43
C SER A 45 2.74 11.68 -1.78
N GLU A 46 1.72 11.23 -2.49
CA GLU A 46 0.68 10.34 -2.00
C GLU A 46 1.19 8.92 -1.84
N GLY A 47 1.83 8.39 -2.89
CA GLY A 47 2.41 7.05 -2.87
C GLY A 47 3.47 6.89 -1.78
N LEU A 48 4.32 7.91 -1.59
CA LEU A 48 5.32 7.95 -0.53
C LEU A 48 4.68 7.99 0.87
N THR A 49 3.65 8.81 1.04
CA THR A 49 2.91 8.94 2.30
C THR A 49 2.25 7.61 2.70
N ALA A 50 1.58 6.94 1.75
CA ALA A 50 1.01 5.62 1.97
C ALA A 50 2.09 4.60 2.34
N ALA A 51 3.23 4.59 1.64
CA ALA A 51 4.33 3.64 1.88
C ALA A 51 4.93 3.79 3.29
N ILE A 52 5.08 5.03 3.76
CA ILE A 52 5.55 5.34 5.12
C ILE A 52 4.50 4.89 6.14
N ILE A 53 3.25 5.35 6.02
CA ILE A 53 2.24 5.14 7.06
C ILE A 53 1.85 3.67 7.17
N VAL A 54 1.53 3.02 6.04
CA VAL A 54 1.17 1.59 6.05
C VAL A 54 2.38 0.76 6.46
N GLY A 55 3.58 1.13 6.02
CA GLY A 55 4.83 0.50 6.44
C GLY A 55 5.02 0.54 7.97
N LEU A 56 4.94 1.73 8.57
CA LEU A 56 5.06 1.93 10.01
C LEU A 56 3.97 1.14 10.76
N TRP A 57 2.74 1.15 10.26
CA TRP A 57 1.65 0.41 10.87
C TRP A 57 1.92 -1.10 10.86
N VAL A 58 2.23 -1.68 9.70
CA VAL A 58 2.47 -3.13 9.54
C VAL A 58 3.76 -3.58 10.26
N GLN A 59 4.78 -2.74 10.30
CA GLN A 59 6.05 -3.08 10.94
C GLN A 59 6.02 -2.94 12.46
N PHE A 60 5.41 -1.87 12.98
CA PHE A 60 5.54 -1.49 14.38
C PHE A 60 4.23 -1.51 15.16
N ALA A 61 3.13 -0.96 14.62
CA ALA A 61 1.86 -0.88 15.34
C ALA A 61 1.18 -2.25 15.41
N ARG A 62 0.93 -2.86 14.26
CA ARG A 62 0.21 -4.14 14.13
C ARG A 62 0.76 -5.24 15.03
N PRO A 63 2.09 -5.54 15.06
CA PRO A 63 2.60 -6.62 15.90
C PRO A 63 2.44 -6.38 17.40
N ARG A 64 2.37 -5.11 17.84
CA ARG A 64 2.15 -4.75 19.25
C ARG A 64 0.68 -4.75 19.64
N LEU A 65 -0.19 -4.48 18.67
CA LEU A 65 -1.63 -4.40 18.88
C LEU A 65 -2.34 -5.74 18.70
N HIS A 66 -1.81 -6.64 17.87
CA HIS A 66 -2.50 -7.87 17.53
C HIS A 66 -2.78 -8.75 18.76
N GLY A 67 -4.05 -9.09 18.99
CA GLY A 67 -4.52 -9.85 20.15
C GLY A 67 -4.68 -9.05 21.44
N SER A 68 -4.36 -7.75 21.42
CA SER A 68 -4.55 -6.85 22.56
C SER A 68 -5.99 -6.33 22.64
N ARG A 69 -6.48 -6.03 23.85
CA ARG A 69 -7.76 -5.32 24.04
C ARG A 69 -7.80 -3.94 23.35
N TRP A 70 -6.64 -3.37 23.05
CA TRP A 70 -6.48 -2.07 22.40
C TRP A 70 -6.39 -2.16 20.87
N GLU A 71 -6.44 -3.36 20.28
CA GLU A 71 -6.30 -3.58 18.83
C GLU A 71 -7.26 -2.71 18.02
N TRP A 72 -8.56 -2.90 18.21
CA TRP A 72 -9.59 -2.19 17.46
C TRP A 72 -9.80 -0.75 17.90
N PRO A 73 -9.76 -0.39 19.20
CA PRO A 73 -9.83 1.01 19.61
C PRO A 73 -8.74 1.89 18.99
N LEU A 74 -7.48 1.43 18.99
CA LEU A 74 -6.38 2.22 18.41
C LEU A 74 -6.40 2.23 16.88
N THR A 75 -6.86 1.15 16.25
CA THR A 75 -7.06 1.10 14.79
C THR A 75 -8.17 2.05 14.35
N ALA A 76 -9.29 2.07 15.07
CA ALA A 76 -10.40 3.00 14.82
C ALA A 76 -9.98 4.45 15.06
N ALA A 77 -9.25 4.72 16.16
CA ALA A 77 -8.72 6.05 16.45
C ALA A 77 -7.76 6.54 15.36
N ALA A 78 -6.86 5.68 14.87
CA ALA A 78 -5.97 6.00 13.76
C ALA A 78 -6.75 6.30 12.47
N SER A 79 -7.75 5.47 12.14
CA SER A 79 -8.59 5.66 10.96
C SER A 79 -9.39 6.96 11.01
N LEU A 80 -9.96 7.30 12.19
CA LEU A 80 -10.65 8.56 12.42
C LEU A 80 -9.70 9.75 12.37
N GLY A 81 -8.47 9.60 12.87
CA GLY A 81 -7.40 10.58 12.73
C GLY A 81 -7.08 10.88 11.26
N PHE A 82 -6.88 9.84 10.44
CA PHE A 82 -6.67 10.00 9.00
C PHE A 82 -7.85 10.65 8.30
N LEU A 83 -9.08 10.25 8.63
CA LEU A 83 -10.29 10.88 8.08
C LEU A 83 -10.35 12.37 8.43
N THR A 84 -10.02 12.72 9.67
CA THR A 84 -10.04 14.11 10.14
C THR A 84 -9.03 14.95 9.37
N VAL A 85 -7.79 14.47 9.23
CA VAL A 85 -6.74 15.18 8.47
C VAL A 85 -7.08 15.24 6.97
N ALA A 86 -7.64 14.17 6.39
CA ALA A 86 -8.10 14.15 5.01
C ALA A 86 -9.15 15.23 4.74
N LEU A 87 -10.13 15.38 5.64
CA LEU A 87 -11.17 16.41 5.53
C LEU A 87 -10.59 17.82 5.68
N VAL A 88 -9.62 18.03 6.57
CA VAL A 88 -8.91 19.31 6.68
C VAL A 88 -8.23 19.66 5.35
N PHE A 89 -7.48 18.72 4.76
CA PHE A 89 -6.79 18.96 3.48
C PHE A 89 -7.75 19.14 2.31
N TYR A 90 -8.86 18.38 2.29
CA TYR A 90 -9.92 18.52 1.29
C TYR A 90 -10.57 19.91 1.30
N HIS A 91 -10.74 20.51 2.48
CA HIS A 91 -11.32 21.85 2.62
C HIS A 91 -10.28 22.99 2.62
N ALA A 92 -8.99 22.67 2.60
CA ALA A 92 -7.89 23.64 2.60
C ALA A 92 -7.60 24.20 1.18
N GLY A 93 -8.61 24.75 0.51
CA GLY A 93 -8.51 25.20 -0.89
C GLY A 93 -7.46 26.29 -1.17
N SER A 94 -6.93 26.95 -0.14
CA SER A 94 -5.86 27.95 -0.25
C SER A 94 -4.44 27.37 -0.13
N TRP A 95 -4.29 26.08 0.17
CA TRP A 95 -2.99 25.45 0.39
C TRP A 95 -2.35 25.01 -0.94
N PRO A 96 -1.02 24.82 -0.98
CA PRO A 96 -0.36 24.29 -2.17
C PRO A 96 -0.94 22.94 -2.59
N THR A 97 -1.18 22.74 -3.89
CA THR A 97 -1.80 21.52 -4.44
C THR A 97 -1.12 20.23 -3.97
N ARG A 98 0.21 20.24 -3.86
CA ARG A 98 1.05 19.12 -3.39
C ARG A 98 0.71 18.62 -1.98
N VAL A 99 0.13 19.51 -1.16
CA VAL A 99 -0.33 19.22 0.20
C VAL A 99 -1.80 18.81 0.16
N THR A 100 -2.63 19.51 -0.62
CA THR A 100 -4.07 19.20 -0.65
C THR A 100 -4.35 17.83 -1.25
N THR A 101 -3.55 17.36 -2.22
CA THR A 101 -3.70 16.03 -2.83
C THR A 101 -3.47 14.89 -1.84
N LEU A 102 -2.67 15.10 -0.78
CA LEU A 102 -2.49 14.10 0.28
C LEU A 102 -3.80 13.62 0.93
N ASN A 103 -4.90 14.37 0.77
CA ASN A 103 -6.22 13.94 1.20
C ASN A 103 -6.66 12.60 0.58
N GLU A 104 -6.38 12.33 -0.69
CA GLU A 104 -6.79 11.10 -1.40
C GLU A 104 -6.15 9.87 -0.73
N THR A 105 -4.84 9.92 -0.51
CA THR A 105 -4.13 8.90 0.27
C THR A 105 -4.66 8.78 1.69
N LEU A 106 -4.92 9.89 2.38
CA LEU A 106 -5.46 9.84 3.74
C LEU A 106 -6.87 9.20 3.79
N PHE A 107 -7.72 9.47 2.79
CA PHE A 107 -9.00 8.76 2.62
C PHE A 107 -8.79 7.26 2.41
N ALA A 108 -7.79 6.86 1.62
CA ALA A 108 -7.48 5.44 1.44
C ALA A 108 -7.06 4.79 2.77
N LEU A 109 -6.25 5.48 3.56
CA LEU A 109 -5.75 4.99 4.85
C LEU A 109 -6.87 4.71 5.87
N VAL A 110 -8.01 5.41 5.78
CA VAL A 110 -9.20 5.13 6.60
C VAL A 110 -9.65 3.68 6.46
N ALA A 111 -9.54 3.10 5.26
CA ALA A 111 -9.92 1.70 5.01
C ALA A 111 -8.72 0.74 4.99
N VAL A 112 -7.55 1.19 4.53
CA VAL A 112 -6.34 0.37 4.50
C VAL A 112 -5.86 -0.01 5.89
N ILE A 113 -5.92 0.89 6.87
CA ILE A 113 -5.43 0.63 8.23
C ILE A 113 -6.22 -0.48 8.93
N PRO A 114 -7.57 -0.42 8.98
CA PRO A 114 -8.38 -1.55 9.43
C PRO A 114 -8.13 -2.82 8.61
N PHE A 115 -7.97 -2.66 7.29
CA PHE A 115 -7.72 -3.78 6.39
C PHE A 115 -6.44 -4.55 6.77
N VAL A 116 -5.30 -3.87 6.95
CA VAL A 116 -4.02 -4.49 7.27
C VAL A 116 -3.93 -4.94 8.73
N GLN A 117 -4.69 -4.31 9.64
CA GLN A 117 -4.79 -4.75 11.02
C GLN A 117 -5.51 -6.09 11.13
N ALA A 118 -6.61 -6.26 10.39
CA ALA A 118 -7.44 -7.47 10.47
C ALA A 118 -6.60 -8.74 10.27
N SER A 119 -6.69 -9.68 11.21
CA SER A 119 -6.06 -10.99 11.09
C SER A 119 -6.82 -11.84 10.09
N ARG A 120 -6.16 -12.24 9.00
CA ARG A 120 -6.83 -12.99 7.92
C ARG A 120 -6.21 -14.34 7.73
N ARG A 121 -7.01 -15.37 8.04
CA ARG A 121 -6.80 -16.73 7.52
C ARG A 121 -7.51 -16.98 6.19
N ARG A 122 -8.38 -16.05 5.72
CA ARG A 122 -9.23 -16.26 4.53
C ARG A 122 -9.26 -15.03 3.61
N PRO A 123 -8.96 -15.19 2.31
CA PRO A 123 -8.83 -14.07 1.36
C PRO A 123 -10.16 -13.63 0.72
N ARG A 124 -11.28 -14.32 0.97
CA ARG A 124 -12.58 -14.07 0.31
C ARG A 124 -13.12 -12.63 0.44
N PRO A 125 -13.13 -11.99 1.63
CA PRO A 125 -13.64 -10.63 1.73
C PRO A 125 -12.77 -9.60 0.99
N ALA A 126 -11.47 -9.84 0.82
CA ALA A 126 -10.62 -8.97 0.00
C ALA A 126 -11.03 -8.96 -1.47
N LEU A 127 -11.35 -10.12 -2.07
CA LEU A 127 -11.85 -10.14 -3.46
C LEU A 127 -13.15 -9.39 -3.61
N ALA A 128 -14.06 -9.53 -2.65
CA ALA A 128 -15.32 -8.81 -2.70
C ALA A 128 -15.08 -7.28 -2.64
N VAL A 129 -14.16 -6.82 -1.77
CA VAL A 129 -13.80 -5.41 -1.67
C VAL A 129 -13.11 -4.92 -2.95
N SER A 130 -12.06 -5.60 -3.43
CA SER A 130 -11.38 -5.22 -4.67
C SER A 130 -12.32 -5.28 -5.88
N GLY A 131 -13.20 -6.28 -5.95
CA GLY A 131 -14.19 -6.40 -7.01
C GLY A 131 -15.25 -5.30 -6.97
N LEU A 132 -15.69 -4.89 -5.78
CA LEU A 132 -16.60 -3.76 -5.60
C LEU A 132 -15.93 -2.44 -5.99
N VAL A 133 -14.69 -2.21 -5.55
CA VAL A 133 -13.91 -1.03 -5.93
C VAL A 133 -13.71 -0.98 -7.44
N LEU A 134 -13.37 -2.11 -8.07
CA LEU A 134 -13.26 -2.20 -9.52
C LEU A 134 -14.59 -1.88 -10.22
N ALA A 135 -15.71 -2.40 -9.71
CA ALA A 135 -17.03 -2.09 -10.26
C ALA A 135 -17.35 -0.59 -10.16
N VAL A 136 -17.02 0.05 -9.04
CA VAL A 136 -17.16 1.51 -8.87
C VAL A 136 -16.30 2.27 -9.88
N ILE A 137 -15.05 1.85 -10.10
CA ILE A 137 -14.16 2.46 -11.10
C ILE A 137 -14.76 2.31 -12.51
N LEU A 138 -15.25 1.13 -12.87
CA LEU A 138 -15.77 0.84 -14.22
C LEU A 138 -17.11 1.53 -14.51
N VAL A 139 -18.02 1.60 -13.54
CA VAL A 139 -19.34 2.21 -13.71
C VAL A 139 -19.29 3.72 -13.50
N GLY A 140 -18.39 4.19 -12.64
CA GLY A 140 -18.23 5.60 -12.29
C GLY A 140 -17.32 6.39 -13.23
N GLN A 141 -16.92 5.82 -14.39
CA GLN A 141 -16.13 6.54 -15.38
C GLN A 141 -16.88 7.79 -15.85
N GLY A 142 -16.22 8.94 -15.81
CA GLY A 142 -16.82 10.24 -16.15
C GLY A 142 -17.51 10.96 -14.98
N ILE A 143 -17.59 10.36 -13.79
CA ILE A 143 -18.02 11.07 -12.57
C ILE A 143 -16.80 11.76 -11.97
N ASP A 144 -16.88 13.09 -11.79
CA ASP A 144 -15.77 13.90 -11.24
C ASP A 144 -15.28 13.35 -9.90
N LEU A 145 -16.18 12.93 -9.02
CA LEU A 145 -15.82 12.35 -7.73
C LEU A 145 -14.95 11.08 -7.88
N VAL A 146 -15.31 10.17 -8.78
CA VAL A 146 -14.55 8.91 -8.98
C VAL A 146 -13.21 9.20 -9.64
N THR A 147 -13.18 10.18 -10.53
CA THR A 147 -11.98 10.62 -11.26
C THR A 147 -11.00 11.36 -10.36
N ASN A 148 -11.50 12.12 -9.39
CA ASN A 148 -10.75 12.85 -8.36
C ASN A 148 -10.47 12.00 -7.10
N MET A 149 -10.86 10.72 -7.09
CA MET A 149 -10.48 9.77 -6.04
C MET A 149 -9.75 8.58 -6.65
N ALA A 150 -9.13 8.77 -7.82
CA ALA A 150 -8.52 7.69 -8.57
C ALA A 150 -7.37 7.03 -7.78
N GLU A 151 -6.56 7.83 -7.09
CA GLU A 151 -5.44 7.31 -6.29
C GLU A 151 -5.95 6.56 -5.07
N THR A 152 -6.96 7.12 -4.39
CA THR A 152 -7.66 6.43 -3.29
C THR A 152 -8.17 5.07 -3.73
N LEU A 153 -8.91 5.01 -4.84
CA LEU A 153 -9.52 3.79 -5.34
C LEU A 153 -8.46 2.78 -5.81
N ALA A 154 -7.37 3.25 -6.42
CA ALA A 154 -6.26 2.40 -6.82
C ALA A 154 -5.57 1.75 -5.60
N ILE A 155 -5.31 2.49 -4.53
CA ILE A 155 -4.76 1.94 -3.29
C ILE A 155 -5.71 0.88 -2.72
N LEU A 156 -7.01 1.18 -2.63
CA LEU A 156 -8.02 0.25 -2.12
C LEU A 156 -8.18 -1.00 -2.99
N LEU A 157 -7.88 -0.89 -4.29
CA LEU A 157 -7.86 -2.03 -5.21
C LEU A 157 -6.60 -2.87 -5.05
N LEU A 158 -5.42 -2.24 -5.06
CA LEU A 158 -4.12 -2.91 -5.13
C LEU A 158 -3.71 -3.52 -3.78
N VAL A 159 -3.97 -2.86 -2.64
CA VAL A 159 -3.58 -3.35 -1.30
C VAL A 159 -4.14 -4.75 -1.04
N PRO A 160 -5.44 -5.02 -1.23
CA PRO A 160 -5.96 -6.37 -1.01
C PRO A 160 -5.42 -7.38 -2.01
N ILE A 161 -5.18 -6.99 -3.26
CA ILE A 161 -4.60 -7.89 -4.27
C ILE A 161 -3.18 -8.29 -3.84
N GLY A 162 -2.32 -7.31 -3.57
CA GLY A 162 -0.94 -7.53 -3.14
C GLY A 162 -0.86 -8.37 -1.87
N LEU A 163 -1.56 -7.96 -0.81
CA LEU A 163 -1.40 -8.56 0.52
C LEU A 163 -2.21 -9.84 0.75
N ASP A 164 -3.37 -10.02 0.10
CA ASP A 164 -4.19 -11.24 0.28
C ASP A 164 -4.03 -12.26 -0.85
N PHE A 165 -3.35 -11.96 -1.97
CA PHE A 165 -3.18 -12.92 -3.09
C PHE A 165 -1.75 -13.17 -3.50
N ILE A 166 -0.92 -12.13 -3.53
CA ILE A 166 0.44 -12.21 -4.05
C ILE A 166 1.43 -12.50 -2.92
N ASP A 167 1.48 -11.59 -1.94
CA ASP A 167 2.48 -11.51 -0.88
C ASP A 167 1.87 -11.62 0.52
N ARG A 168 1.03 -12.66 0.71
CA ARG A 168 0.43 -13.04 2.00
C ARG A 168 1.41 -13.06 3.16
N GLY A 169 2.65 -13.49 2.88
CA GLY A 169 3.76 -13.54 3.83
C GLY A 169 4.03 -12.23 4.59
N ILE A 170 3.65 -11.08 4.02
CA ILE A 170 3.86 -9.77 4.64
C ILE A 170 2.98 -9.59 5.89
N LEU A 171 1.69 -9.98 5.81
CA LEU A 171 0.73 -9.86 6.92
C LEU A 171 0.60 -11.17 7.71
N ASP A 172 0.72 -12.31 7.05
CA ASP A 172 0.63 -13.65 7.60
C ASP A 172 1.92 -14.43 7.27
N PRO A 173 2.87 -14.55 8.21
CA PRO A 173 4.14 -15.25 7.98
C PRO A 173 3.99 -16.71 7.54
N ASP A 174 2.87 -17.35 7.87
CA ASP A 174 2.56 -18.74 7.48
C ASP A 174 1.82 -18.81 6.13
N GLY A 175 1.46 -17.65 5.57
CA GLY A 175 0.75 -17.52 4.32
C GLY A 175 1.54 -18.05 3.13
N PRO A 176 0.91 -18.83 2.22
CA PRO A 176 1.60 -19.35 1.04
C PRO A 176 2.01 -18.20 0.11
N THR A 177 3.28 -18.16 -0.28
CA THR A 177 3.79 -17.21 -1.27
C THR A 177 4.48 -17.96 -2.41
N ARG A 178 4.20 -17.57 -3.67
CA ARG A 178 4.81 -18.17 -4.86
C ARG A 178 5.73 -17.14 -5.52
N ARG A 179 7.03 -17.45 -5.60
CA ARG A 179 8.04 -16.53 -6.16
C ARG A 179 7.69 -16.05 -7.57
N ALA A 180 7.22 -16.94 -8.45
CA ALA A 180 6.83 -16.59 -9.81
C ALA A 180 5.68 -15.57 -9.84
N VAL A 181 4.66 -15.75 -9.00
CA VAL A 181 3.50 -14.84 -8.90
C VAL A 181 3.94 -13.48 -8.38
N ARG A 182 4.80 -13.46 -7.36
CA ARG A 182 5.41 -12.22 -6.83
C ARG A 182 6.20 -11.46 -7.89
N TYR A 183 7.12 -12.12 -8.58
CA TYR A 183 7.94 -11.45 -9.59
C TYR A 183 7.10 -10.95 -10.77
N GLY A 184 6.09 -11.72 -11.19
CA GLY A 184 5.10 -11.27 -12.18
C GLY A 184 4.32 -10.04 -11.70
N TRP A 185 3.97 -9.99 -10.42
CA TRP A 185 3.31 -8.84 -9.81
C TRP A 185 4.21 -7.61 -9.74
N TYR A 186 5.47 -7.73 -9.32
CA TYR A 186 6.40 -6.59 -9.34
C TYR A 186 6.67 -6.10 -10.75
N LEU A 187 6.80 -7.01 -11.72
CA LEU A 187 6.88 -6.64 -13.12
C LEU A 187 5.63 -5.89 -13.56
N PHE A 188 4.43 -6.33 -13.17
CA PHE A 188 3.19 -5.61 -13.43
C PHE A 188 3.17 -4.21 -12.81
N LEU A 189 3.57 -4.07 -11.54
CA LEU A 189 3.62 -2.78 -10.84
C LEU A 189 4.59 -1.78 -11.52
N ILE A 190 5.61 -2.27 -12.21
CA ILE A 190 6.56 -1.45 -12.97
C ILE A 190 6.05 -1.16 -14.39
N VAL A 191 5.58 -2.18 -15.10
CA VAL A 191 5.24 -2.09 -16.52
C VAL A 191 3.91 -1.39 -16.74
N ALA A 192 2.91 -1.62 -15.88
CA ALA A 192 1.58 -1.03 -16.04
C ALA A 192 1.60 0.52 -16.08
N PRO A 193 2.19 1.25 -15.11
CA PRO A 193 2.23 2.71 -15.18
C PRO A 193 2.99 3.24 -16.40
N VAL A 194 4.09 2.58 -16.79
CA VAL A 194 4.85 2.94 -18.00
C VAL A 194 4.00 2.74 -19.25
N ALA A 195 3.28 1.62 -19.34
CA ALA A 195 2.39 1.33 -20.46
C ALA A 195 1.25 2.35 -20.56
N PHE A 196 0.61 2.72 -19.45
CA PHE A 196 -0.42 3.76 -19.45
C PHE A 196 0.13 5.10 -19.94
N HIS A 197 1.32 5.51 -19.49
CA HIS A 197 1.95 6.73 -20.00
C HIS A 197 2.26 6.66 -21.50
N VAL A 198 2.84 5.55 -21.98
CA VAL A 198 3.16 5.39 -23.41
C VAL A 198 1.88 5.40 -24.26
N LEU A 199 0.83 4.72 -23.81
CA LEU A 199 -0.47 4.70 -24.49
C LEU A 199 -1.11 6.10 -24.53
N GLN A 200 -0.98 6.88 -23.45
CA GLN A 200 -1.50 8.25 -23.38
C GLN A 200 -0.90 9.16 -24.47
N TYR A 201 0.37 8.97 -24.83
CA TYR A 201 1.00 9.74 -25.92
C TYR A 201 0.56 9.30 -27.32
N ARG A 202 -0.03 8.11 -27.46
CA ARG A 202 -0.36 7.50 -28.76
C ARG A 202 -1.84 7.49 -29.07
N MET A 203 -2.69 7.59 -28.05
CA MET A 203 -4.13 7.56 -28.18
C MET A 203 -4.67 8.98 -28.10
N ASP A 204 -5.53 9.35 -29.05
CA ASP A 204 -6.32 10.56 -28.93
C ASP A 204 -7.17 10.49 -27.65
N SER A 205 -7.34 11.62 -26.97
CA SER A 205 -8.06 11.72 -25.70
C SER A 205 -9.58 11.57 -25.84
N THR A 206 -10.05 10.82 -26.85
CA THR A 206 -11.46 10.70 -27.20
C THR A 206 -11.90 9.25 -27.16
N GLY A 207 -13.01 8.99 -26.47
CA GLY A 207 -13.65 7.68 -26.37
C GLY A 207 -13.17 6.84 -25.18
N TRP A 208 -13.86 5.71 -24.97
CA TRP A 208 -13.72 4.87 -23.76
C TRP A 208 -12.30 4.39 -23.47
N LEU A 209 -11.50 4.09 -24.51
CA LEU A 209 -10.09 3.71 -24.34
C LEU A 209 -9.23 4.88 -23.87
N GLY A 210 -9.47 6.08 -24.38
CA GLY A 210 -8.79 7.30 -23.94
C GLY A 210 -9.05 7.57 -22.46
N ASP A 211 -10.31 7.42 -22.02
CA ASP A 211 -10.71 7.61 -20.62
C ASP A 211 -10.03 6.60 -19.69
N ILE A 212 -9.97 5.31 -20.09
CA ILE A 212 -9.26 4.27 -19.32
C ILE A 212 -7.77 4.60 -19.20
N VAL A 213 -7.13 5.01 -20.29
CA VAL A 213 -5.69 5.34 -20.30
C VAL A 213 -5.42 6.57 -19.45
N GLN A 214 -6.24 7.62 -19.58
CA GLN A 214 -6.12 8.83 -18.77
C GLN A 214 -6.34 8.53 -17.27
N TYR A 215 -7.32 7.68 -16.94
CA TYR A 215 -7.53 7.21 -15.58
C TYR A 215 -6.34 6.38 -15.08
N GLY A 216 -5.83 5.47 -15.91
CA GLY A 216 -4.68 4.61 -15.61
C GLY A 216 -3.40 5.39 -15.24
N VAL A 217 -3.15 6.51 -15.91
CA VAL A 217 -2.02 7.41 -15.60
C VAL A 217 -2.15 8.01 -14.19
N ARG A 218 -3.37 8.30 -13.72
CA ARG A 218 -3.61 8.80 -12.35
C ARG A 218 -3.30 7.75 -11.29
N LEU A 219 -3.34 6.45 -11.62
CA LEU A 219 -3.08 5.39 -10.64
C LEU A 219 -1.59 5.20 -10.30
N ASN A 220 -0.70 5.97 -10.94
CA ASN A 220 0.76 5.79 -10.84
C ASN A 220 1.29 5.79 -9.40
N GLU A 221 0.74 6.64 -8.53
CA GLU A 221 1.18 6.74 -7.13
C GLU A 221 0.86 5.47 -6.34
N ALA A 222 -0.29 4.86 -6.60
CA ALA A 222 -0.68 3.60 -5.97
C ALA A 222 0.24 2.44 -6.40
N PHE A 223 0.69 2.42 -7.66
CA PHE A 223 1.68 1.45 -8.14
C PHE A 223 3.04 1.63 -7.43
N ILE A 224 3.51 2.87 -7.32
CA ILE A 224 4.78 3.20 -6.63
C ILE A 224 4.70 2.83 -5.15
N PHE A 225 3.61 3.21 -4.47
CA PHE A 225 3.34 2.82 -3.10
C PHE A 225 3.46 1.30 -2.91
N MET A 226 2.70 0.52 -3.68
CA MET A 226 2.68 -0.94 -3.52
C MET A 226 4.04 -1.54 -3.81
N LEU A 227 4.74 -1.07 -4.85
CA LEU A 227 6.07 -1.56 -5.19
C LEU A 227 7.07 -1.30 -4.06
N LEU A 228 7.15 -0.05 -3.56
CA LEU A 228 8.08 0.31 -2.49
C LEU A 228 7.78 -0.45 -1.20
N PHE A 229 6.50 -0.54 -0.85
CA PHE A 229 6.02 -1.26 0.33
C PHE A 229 6.39 -2.75 0.25
N GLU A 230 6.01 -3.45 -0.82
CA GLU A 230 6.23 -4.90 -0.94
C GLU A 230 7.70 -5.25 -1.08
N VAL A 231 8.48 -4.47 -1.85
CA VAL A 231 9.93 -4.66 -1.98
C VAL A 231 10.62 -4.53 -0.63
N TYR A 232 10.23 -3.54 0.18
CA TYR A 232 10.77 -3.36 1.52
C TYR A 232 10.48 -4.54 2.45
N PHE A 233 9.22 -4.98 2.55
CA PHE A 233 8.87 -6.09 3.42
C PHE A 233 9.41 -7.44 2.94
N THR A 234 9.47 -7.65 1.63
CA THR A 234 9.93 -8.90 1.03
C THR A 234 11.44 -9.02 1.02
N PHE A 235 12.15 -8.03 0.47
CA PHE A 235 13.61 -8.09 0.32
C PHE A 235 14.35 -7.43 1.48
N GLY A 236 13.86 -6.29 1.97
CA GLY A 236 14.48 -5.56 3.07
C GLY A 236 14.37 -6.31 4.40
N LEU A 237 13.15 -6.74 4.75
CA LEU A 237 12.89 -7.45 6.00
C LEU A 237 12.81 -8.98 5.87
N GLY A 238 12.80 -9.53 4.65
CA GLY A 238 12.77 -10.98 4.44
C GLY A 238 11.48 -11.65 4.91
N ARG A 239 10.35 -10.92 5.02
CA ARG A 239 9.09 -11.45 5.57
C ARG A 239 8.38 -12.41 4.62
N ALA A 240 8.56 -12.24 3.32
CA ALA A 240 7.85 -13.04 2.32
C ALA A 240 8.81 -14.00 1.60
N GLY A 241 8.57 -15.31 1.68
CA GLY A 241 9.33 -16.33 0.94
C GLY A 241 10.08 -17.36 1.79
N LYS A 242 9.81 -17.45 3.09
CA LYS A 242 10.10 -18.70 3.83
C LYS A 242 9.22 -19.79 3.21
N PRO A 243 9.79 -20.92 2.74
CA PRO A 243 8.96 -22.05 2.36
C PRO A 243 8.12 -22.37 3.59
N ALA A 244 6.80 -22.37 3.46
CA ALA A 244 5.95 -22.99 4.47
C ALA A 244 6.58 -24.36 4.74
N GLU A 245 7.07 -24.59 5.96
CA GLU A 245 7.65 -25.87 6.37
C GLU A 245 6.53 -26.91 6.27
N ARG A 246 6.27 -27.38 5.04
CA ARG A 246 5.38 -28.48 4.74
C ARG A 246 6.02 -29.69 5.41
N GLY A 247 5.55 -30.01 6.61
CA GLY A 247 5.84 -31.29 7.24
C GLY A 247 6.79 -31.26 8.43
N ARG A 248 6.97 -30.15 9.16
CA ARG A 248 7.29 -30.36 10.59
C ARG A 248 6.02 -30.83 11.28
N PRO A 249 5.94 -32.10 11.74
CA PRO A 249 4.82 -32.52 12.56
C PRO A 249 4.75 -31.56 13.73
N ARG A 250 3.60 -30.92 13.89
CA ARG A 250 3.26 -30.17 15.10
C ARG A 250 3.64 -31.10 16.25
N PRO A 251 4.55 -30.72 17.18
CA PRO A 251 4.88 -31.59 18.29
C PRO A 251 3.54 -31.98 18.90
N ALA A 252 3.24 -33.28 18.87
CA ALA A 252 2.02 -33.80 19.45
C ALA A 252 1.95 -33.17 20.82
N ALA A 253 0.83 -32.47 21.11
CA ALA A 253 0.63 -31.89 22.41
C ALA A 253 0.98 -32.98 23.42
N VAL A 254 2.10 -32.79 24.14
CA VAL A 254 2.51 -33.69 25.20
C VAL A 254 1.35 -33.62 26.15
N THR A 255 0.50 -34.64 26.03
CA THR A 255 -0.66 -34.78 26.87
C THR A 255 -0.01 -35.15 28.18
N ASP A 256 0.20 -34.13 29.01
CA ASP A 256 0.79 -34.26 30.32
C ASP A 256 -0.23 -35.04 31.15
N LEU A 257 -0.21 -36.36 30.96
CA LEU A 257 -0.90 -37.35 31.78
C LEU A 257 -0.16 -37.40 33.12
N ARG A 258 -0.13 -36.28 33.83
CA ARG A 258 0.08 -36.28 35.27
C ARG A 258 -1.28 -36.57 35.90
N SER A 259 -1.63 -37.85 35.87
CA SER A 259 -2.36 -38.43 36.99
C SER A 259 -1.36 -38.58 38.13
N PRO A 260 -1.68 -38.02 39.30
CA PRO A 260 -1.45 -38.80 40.50
C PRO A 260 -2.70 -38.83 41.39
N ALA A 261 -3.04 -40.08 41.74
CA ALA A 261 -3.63 -40.62 42.97
C ALA A 261 -4.54 -39.72 43.82
#